data_AF-A0A2L2Z3J9-F1
#
_entry.id   AF-A0A2L2Z3J9-F1
#
_cell.length_a   1.000
_cell.length_b   1.000
_cell.length_c   1.000
_cell.angle_alpha   90.00
_cell.angle_beta   90.00
_cell.angle_gamma   90.00
#
_symmetry.space_group_name_H-M   'P 1'
#
loop_
_entity.id
_entity.type
_entity.pdbx_description
1 polymer ?
#
loop_
_entity_poly.entity_id
_entity_poly.type
_entity_poly.pdbx_seq_one_letter_code
_entity_poly.pdbx_strand_id
1 'polypeptide(L)'
;IPIVEIKVSSSTQCTICLEYFEKNELAKQLPCNHFFHASCLYEWRKEKNNCPFCRADLRFDADYFSIHIHAFMDSVQSLKEDIQTLENSLL
;
A
#
# COMPACT_ATOMS: atom_id res chain seq x y z
N ILE A 1 0.09 7.40 -5.70
CA ILE A 1 -0.27 6.01 -5.34
C ILE A 1 0.51 5.76 -4.08
N PRO A 2 -0.09 5.27 -2.98
CA PRO A 2 0.69 4.91 -1.81
C PRO A 2 1.48 3.65 -2.18
N ILE A 3 2.62 3.86 -2.82
CA ILE A 3 3.61 2.82 -3.03
C ILE A 3 4.43 2.81 -1.74
N VAL A 4 4.19 1.81 -0.92
CA VAL A 4 4.89 1.66 0.35
C VAL A 4 6.17 0.86 0.14
N GLU A 5 7.19 1.19 0.92
CA GLU A 5 8.41 0.39 1.01
C GLU A 5 8.24 -0.65 2.10
N ILE A 6 8.42 -1.92 1.74
CA ILE A 6 8.29 -3.05 2.67
C ILE A 6 9.51 -3.94 2.53
N LYS A 7 10.03 -4.41 3.67
CA LYS A 7 11.04 -5.46 3.69
C LYS A 7 10.39 -6.79 3.36
N VAL A 8 10.86 -7.46 2.32
CA VAL A 8 10.35 -8.76 1.90
C VAL A 8 11.33 -9.89 2.25
N SER A 9 10.83 -11.12 2.30
CA SER A 9 11.67 -12.30 2.45
C SER A 9 12.45 -12.57 1.17
N SER A 10 13.59 -13.26 1.29
CA SER A 10 14.37 -13.69 0.12
C SER A 10 13.70 -14.79 -0.72
N SER A 11 12.53 -15.27 -0.30
CA SER A 11 11.67 -16.15 -1.10
C SER A 11 10.72 -15.37 -2.02
N THR A 12 10.66 -14.04 -1.89
CA THR A 12 9.87 -13.18 -2.77
C THR A 12 10.66 -12.93 -4.04
N GLN A 13 9.99 -12.89 -5.19
CA GLN A 13 10.59 -12.66 -6.51
C GLN A 13 9.97 -11.44 -7.17
N CYS A 14 10.80 -10.58 -7.78
CA CYS A 14 10.31 -9.52 -8.63
C CYS A 14 9.93 -10.08 -10.00
N THR A 15 8.66 -9.94 -10.40
CA THR A 15 8.17 -10.54 -11.65
C THR A 15 8.54 -9.76 -12.91
N ILE A 16 9.21 -8.60 -12.76
CA ILE A 16 9.74 -7.82 -13.89
C ILE A 16 11.14 -8.33 -14.28
N CYS A 17 12.09 -8.37 -13.32
CA CYS A 17 13.46 -8.83 -13.61
C CYS A 17 13.66 -10.34 -13.38
N LEU A 18 12.68 -11.02 -12.77
CA LEU A 18 12.73 -12.44 -12.41
C LEU A 18 13.81 -12.79 -11.35
N GLU A 19 14.35 -11.79 -10.66
CA GLU A 19 15.29 -11.97 -9.58
C GLU A 19 14.58 -12.05 -8.21
N TYR A 20 15.13 -12.84 -7.32
CA TYR A 20 14.71 -12.88 -5.91
C TYR A 20 15.24 -11.65 -5.18
N PHE A 21 14.45 -11.16 -4.22
CA PHE A 21 14.91 -10.10 -3.34
C PHE A 21 15.98 -10.63 -2.37
N GLU A 22 16.90 -9.77 -1.97
CA GLU A 22 17.82 -10.05 -0.88
C GLU A 22 17.10 -10.01 0.48
N LYS A 23 17.70 -10.63 1.49
CA LYS A 23 17.14 -10.63 2.85
C LYS A 23 17.05 -9.19 3.38
N ASN A 24 15.84 -8.76 3.75
CA ASN A 24 15.53 -7.40 4.20
C ASN A 24 15.68 -6.32 3.12
N GLU A 25 15.75 -6.69 1.84
CA GLU A 25 15.70 -5.72 0.75
C GLU A 25 14.34 -5.02 0.71
N LEU A 26 14.35 -3.75 0.32
CA LEU A 26 13.14 -2.94 0.20
C LEU A 26 12.46 -3.21 -1.14
N ALA A 27 11.25 -3.75 -1.08
CA ALA A 27 10.34 -3.84 -2.20
C ALA A 27 9.36 -2.67 -2.20
N LYS A 28 8.95 -2.26 -3.39
CA LYS A 28 7.78 -1.39 -3.58
C LYS A 28 6.54 -2.27 -3.66
N GLN A 29 5.60 -2.08 -2.73
CA GLN A 29 4.29 -2.73 -2.77
C GLN A 29 3.27 -1.81 -3.43
N LEU A 30 2.54 -2.35 -4.41
CA LEU A 30 1.38 -1.69 -5.03
C LEU A 30 0.09 -1.94 -4.22
N PRO A 31 -0.98 -1.14 -4.40
CA PRO A 31 -2.28 -1.36 -3.72
C PRO A 31 -2.91 -2.73 -3.96
N CYS A 32 -2.55 -3.41 -5.05
CA CYS A 32 -2.95 -4.78 -5.35
C CYS A 32 -2.08 -5.84 -4.64
N ASN A 33 -1.24 -5.45 -3.68
CA ASN A 33 -0.35 -6.26 -2.86
C ASN A 33 0.82 -6.96 -3.58
N HIS A 34 1.12 -6.59 -4.83
CA HIS A 34 2.27 -7.12 -5.56
C HIS A 34 3.54 -6.31 -5.31
N PHE A 35 4.68 -7.01 -5.29
CA PHE A 35 6.00 -6.48 -4.91
C PHE A 35 6.94 -6.40 -6.10
N PHE A 36 7.69 -5.30 -6.19
CA PHE A 36 8.66 -5.06 -7.26
C PHE A 36 9.89 -4.30 -6.72
N HIS A 37 11.06 -4.49 -7.32
CA HIS A 37 12.18 -3.57 -7.07
C HIS A 37 11.79 -2.15 -7.49
N ALA A 38 12.34 -1.15 -6.78
CA ALA A 38 12.02 0.25 -7.05
C ALA A 38 12.37 0.66 -8.48
N SER A 39 13.54 0.24 -8.98
CA SER A 39 13.99 0.47 -10.36
C SER A 39 13.07 -0.19 -11.39
N CYS A 40 12.75 -1.48 -11.19
CA CYS A 40 11.88 -2.23 -12.08
C CYS A 40 10.49 -1.60 -12.20
N LEU A 41 9.89 -1.24 -11.06
CA LEU A 41 8.57 -0.60 -11.04
C LEU A 41 8.63 0.79 -11.70
N TYR A 42 9.69 1.56 -11.45
CA TYR A 42 9.86 2.89 -12.04
C TYR A 42 9.91 2.84 -13.57
N GLU A 43 10.70 1.92 -14.14
CA GLU A 43 10.80 1.76 -15.60
C GLU A 43 9.45 1.36 -16.23
N TRP A 44 8.74 0.39 -15.64
CA TRP A 44 7.41 -0.03 -16.12
C TRP A 44 6.40 1.13 -16.15
N ARG A 45 6.46 1.98 -15.12
CA ARG A 45 5.53 3.09 -14.90
C ARG A 45 5.72 4.25 -15.87
N LYS A 46 6.82 4.30 -16.64
CA LYS A 46 7.02 5.32 -17.69
C LYS A 46 6.01 5.18 -18.82
N GLU A 47 5.56 3.96 -19.10
CA GLU A 47 4.69 3.67 -20.25
C GLU A 47 3.32 3.12 -19.84
N LYS A 48 3.22 2.46 -18.68
CA LYS A 48 2.04 1.71 -18.26
C LYS A 48 1.55 2.14 -16.88
N ASN A 49 0.24 2.33 -16.75
CA ASN A 49 -0.42 2.65 -15.48
C ASN A 49 -1.12 1.45 -14.84
N ASN A 50 -0.66 0.22 -15.10
CA ASN A 50 -1.23 -0.99 -14.52
C ASN A 50 -0.16 -1.83 -13.81
N CYS A 51 -0.60 -2.71 -12.91
CA CYS A 51 0.28 -3.67 -12.26
C CYS A 51 0.88 -4.64 -13.30
N PRO A 52 2.21 -4.83 -13.35
CA PRO A 52 2.85 -5.78 -14.27
C PRO A 52 2.39 -7.23 -14.08
N PHE A 53 1.95 -7.60 -12.86
CA PHE A 53 1.53 -8.96 -12.54
C PHE A 53 0.03 -9.19 -12.80
N CYS A 54 -0.84 -8.44 -12.11
CA CYS A 54 -2.29 -8.68 -12.16
C CYS A 54 -3.06 -7.74 -13.09
N ARG A 55 -2.38 -6.79 -13.75
CA ARG A 55 -2.98 -5.77 -14.65
C ARG A 55 -3.98 -4.84 -13.98
N ALA A 56 -4.10 -4.85 -12.65
CA ALA A 56 -4.91 -3.89 -11.91
C ALA A 56 -4.53 -2.45 -12.28
N ASP A 57 -5.53 -1.62 -12.53
CA ASP A 57 -5.33 -0.20 -12.83
C ASP A 57 -4.76 0.51 -11.60
N LEU A 58 -3.73 1.32 -11.82
CA LEU A 58 -3.05 2.11 -10.80
C LEU A 58 -3.34 3.60 -10.95
N ARG A 59 -4.27 3.98 -11.84
CA ARG A 59 -4.78 5.35 -11.92
C ARG A 59 -5.57 5.67 -10.66
N PHE A 60 -5.45 6.92 -10.23
CA PHE A 60 -6.27 7.43 -9.14
C PHE A 60 -7.65 7.72 -9.69
N ASP A 61 -8.64 6.96 -9.27
CA ASP A 61 -9.98 7.53 -9.18
C ASP A 61 -10.03 8.30 -7.86
N ALA A 62 -10.64 9.49 -7.85
CA ALA A 62 -10.80 10.32 -6.65
C ALA A 62 -11.38 9.52 -5.46
N ASP A 63 -12.13 8.47 -5.78
CA ASP A 63 -12.70 7.51 -4.85
C ASP A 63 -11.65 6.72 -4.06
N TYR A 64 -10.45 6.47 -4.60
CA TYR A 64 -9.41 5.74 -3.88
C TYR A 64 -8.91 6.52 -2.66
N PHE A 65 -8.63 7.81 -2.79
CA PHE A 65 -8.27 8.64 -1.63
C PHE A 65 -9.45 8.80 -0.67
N SER A 66 -10.66 8.94 -1.23
CA SER A 66 -11.90 9.03 -0.46
C SER A 66 -12.13 7.80 0.42
N ILE A 67 -12.03 6.58 -0.12
CA ILE A 67 -12.22 5.32 0.63
C ILE A 67 -11.19 5.20 1.76
N HIS A 68 -9.92 5.47 1.47
CA HIS A 68 -8.85 5.35 2.46
C HIS A 68 -8.92 6.44 3.55
N ILE A 69 -9.31 7.67 3.19
CA ILE A 69 -9.57 8.74 4.17
C ILE A 69 -10.80 8.41 5.01
N HIS A 70 -11.91 7.94 4.43
CA HIS A 70 -13.09 7.55 5.20
C HIS A 70 -12.75 6.43 6.20
N ALA A 71 -12.11 5.35 5.76
CA ALA A 71 -11.73 4.25 6.66
C ALA A 71 -10.81 4.70 7.81
N PHE A 72 -9.87 5.62 7.53
CA PHE A 72 -9.03 6.23 8.56
C PHE A 72 -9.85 7.13 9.51
N MET A 73 -10.73 7.98 8.97
CA MET A 73 -11.56 8.88 9.76
C MET A 73 -12.59 8.13 10.61
N ASP A 74 -13.14 7.03 10.13
CA ASP A 74 -14.04 6.14 10.88
C ASP A 74 -13.31 5.53 12.09
N SER A 75 -12.08 5.07 11.88
CA SER A 75 -11.23 4.55 12.96
C SER A 75 -10.93 5.64 13.99
N VAL A 76 -10.65 6.87 13.55
CA VAL A 76 -10.42 8.02 14.44
C VAL A 76 -11.69 8.40 15.20
N GLN A 77 -12.86 8.31 14.57
CA GLN A 77 -14.14 8.64 15.18
C GLN A 77 -14.52 7.61 16.27
N SER A 78 -14.33 6.33 15.99
CA SER A 78 -14.51 5.27 17.00
C SER A 78 -13.63 5.51 18.23
N LEU A 79 -12.35 5.85 18.01
CA LEU A 79 -11.44 6.15 19.12
C LEU A 79 -11.87 7.39 19.92
N LYS A 80 -12.42 8.42 19.26
CA LYS A 80 -12.97 9.60 19.96
C LYS A 80 -14.16 9.24 20.84
N GLU A 81 -15.04 8.37 20.37
CA GLU A 81 -16.21 7.91 21.12
C GLU A 81 -15.82 7.06 22.33
N ASP A 82 -14.79 6.22 22.17
CA ASP A 82 -14.19 5.47 23.27
C ASP A 82 -13.60 6.40 24.34
N ILE A 83 -12.82 7.40 23.92
CA ILE A 83 -12.23 8.41 24.83
C ILE A 83 -13.34 9.16 25.58
N GLN A 84 -14.38 9.62 24.87
CA GLN A 84 -15.48 10.35 25.48
C GLN A 84 -16.24 9.49 26.51
N THR A 85 -16.40 8.21 26.21
CA THR A 85 -17.05 7.24 27.11
C THR A 85 -16.23 7.04 28.39
N LEU A 86 -14.90 6.93 28.25
CA LEU A 86 -13.99 6.84 29.40
C LEU A 86 -14.05 8.11 30.26
N GLU A 87 -14.02 9.29 29.65
CA GLU A 87 -14.13 10.57 30.36
C GLU A 87 -15.45 10.70 31.12
N ASN A 88 -16.57 10.28 30.51
CA ASN A 88 -17.89 10.31 31.15
C ASN A 88 -18.02 9.27 32.28
N SER A 89 -17.20 8.21 32.29
CA SER A 89 -17.19 7.19 33.35
C SER A 89 -16.36 7.58 34.57
N LEU A 90 -15.54 8.64 34.45
CA LEU A 90 -14.70 9.20 35.51
C LEU A 90 -15.35 10.38 36.25
N LEU A 91 -16.59 10.74 35.88
CA LEU A 91 -17.47 11.73 36.51
C LEU A 91 -18.65 11.03 37.20
#